data_AF-A0A562TC06-F1
#
_entry.id   AF-A0A562TC06-F1
#
_cell.length_a   1.000
_cell.length_b   1.000
_cell.length_c   1.000
_cell.angle_alpha   90.00
_cell.angle_beta   90.00
_cell.angle_gamma   90.00
#
_symmetry.space_group_name_H-M   'P 1'
#
loop_
_entity.id
_entity.type
_entity.pdbx_description
1 polymer ?
#
loop_
_entity_poly.entity_id
_entity_poly.type
_entity_poly.pdbx_seq_one_letter_code
_entity_poly.pdbx_strand_id
1 'polypeptide(L)' 'MKKTALISLLVGALIAILSYIATEANLLGVKTFFKIGFTGLGLMILAAGYFMISFLLEWAKDTEFFKKIL' A
#
# COMPACT_ATOMS: atom_id res chain seq x y z
N MET A 1 1.38 14.45 -1.41
CA MET A 1 0.61 13.20 -1.60
C MET A 1 1.29 11.94 -1.01
N LYS A 2 2.54 11.99 -0.53
CA LYS A 2 3.17 10.86 0.21
C LYS A 2 2.41 10.43 1.48
N LYS A 3 1.68 11.36 2.12
CA LYS A 3 0.86 11.10 3.31
C LYS A 3 -0.29 10.12 3.05
N THR A 4 -0.93 10.16 1.88
CA THR A 4 -2.05 9.24 1.58
C THR A 4 -1.55 7.81 1.36
N ALA A 5 -0.41 7.63 0.70
CA ALA A 5 0.22 6.31 0.58
C ALA A 5 0.61 5.72 1.94
N LEU A 6 1.11 6.57 2.85
CA LEU A 6 1.47 6.18 4.20
C LEU A 6 0.23 5.82 5.05
N ILE A 7 -0.86 6.59 4.90
CA ILE A 7 -2.16 6.27 5.50
C ILE A 7 -2.70 4.95 4.95
N SER A 8 -2.64 4.73 3.63
CA SER A 8 -3.09 3.47 3.00
C SER A 8 -2.29 2.26 3.49
N LEU A 9 -0.98 2.43 3.71
CA LEU A 9 -0.12 1.39 4.27
C LEU A 9 -0.47 1.09 5.73
N LEU A 10 -0.68 2.12 6.55
CA LEU A 10 -1.08 1.96 7.95
C LEU A 10 -2.46 1.32 8.08
N VAL A 11 -3.43 1.75 7.27
CA VAL A 11 -4.78 1.18 7.24
C VAL A 11 -4.76 -0.27 6.77
N GLY A 12 -3.98 -0.59 5.74
CA GLY A 12 -3.80 -1.96 5.27
C GLY A 12 -3.19 -2.88 6.35
N ALA A 13 -2.16 -2.39 7.06
CA ALA A 13 -1.56 -3.12 8.16
C ALA A 13 -2.53 -3.34 9.33
N LEU A 14 -3.31 -2.31 9.69
CA LEU A 14 -4.31 -2.39 10.77
C LEU A 14 -5.40 -3.44 10.45
N ILE A 15 -5.90 -3.44 9.21
CA ILE A 15 -6.91 -4.39 8.75
C ILE A 15 -6.36 -5.82 8.76
N ALA A 16 -5.10 -6.02 8.38
CA ALA A 16 -4.46 -7.34 8.43
C ALA A 16 -4.36 -7.86 9.87
N ILE A 17 -3.95 -7.02 10.83
CA ILE A 17 -3.86 -7.38 12.25
C ILE A 17 -5.24 -7.72 12.83
N LEU A 18 -6.24 -6.87 12.58
CA LEU A 18 -7.62 -7.10 13.06
C LEU A 18 -8.21 -8.38 12.47
N SER A 19 -7.96 -8.65 11.19
CA SER A 19 -8.43 -9.86 10.54
C SER A 19 -7.76 -11.10 11.14
N TYR A 20 -6.47 -11.03 11.49
CA TYR A 20 -5.74 -12.13 12.12
C TYR A 20 -6.33 -12.44 13.50
N ILE A 21 -6.49 -11.42 14.34
CA ILE A 21 -7.08 -11.56 15.68
C ILE A 21 -8.51 -12.11 15.61
N ALA A 22 -9.33 -11.61 14.68
CA ALA A 22 -10.71 -12.08 14.52
C ALA A 22 -10.78 -13.53 13.99
N THR A 23 -9.77 -14.00 13.26
CA THR A 23 -9.67 -15.40 12.82
C THR A 23 -9.28 -16.30 13.98
N GLU A 24 -8.27 -15.90 14.76
CA GLU A 24 -7.86 -16.62 15.98
C GLU A 24 -9.00 -16.71 17.01
N ALA A 25 -9.80 -15.65 17.14
CA ALA A 25 -10.98 -15.62 18.01
C ALA A 25 -12.20 -16.39 17.45
N ASN A 26 -12.07 -17.07 16.29
CA ASN A 26 -13.17 -17.73 15.57
C ASN A 26 -14.37 -16.81 15.22
N LEU A 27 -14.15 -15.48 15.21
CA LEU A 27 -15.16 -14.47 14.88
C LEU A 27 -15.37 -14.32 13.36
N LEU A 28 -14.42 -14.79 12.56
CA LEU A 28 -14.46 -14.74 11.10
C LEU A 28 -14.19 -16.11 10.49
N GLY A 29 -15.07 -16.52 9.57
CA GLY A 29 -14.82 -17.69 8.75
C GLY A 29 -13.59 -17.49 7.86
N VAL A 30 -12.79 -18.55 7.69
CA VAL A 30 -11.51 -18.56 6.93
C VAL A 30 -11.64 -17.90 5.55
N LYS A 31 -12.76 -18.09 4.84
CA LYS A 31 -13.02 -17.44 3.54
C LYS A 31 -13.07 -15.91 3.62
N THR A 32 -13.68 -15.36 4.68
CA THR A 32 -13.80 -13.91 4.88
C THR A 32 -12.46 -13.30 5.26
N PHE A 33 -11.68 -14.00 6.09
CA PHE A 33 -10.31 -13.62 6.43
C PHE A 33 -9.43 -13.47 5.17
N PHE A 34 -9.40 -14.50 4.31
CA PHE A 34 -8.63 -14.46 3.08
C PHE A 34 -9.06 -13.33 2.15
N LYS A 35 -10.37 -13.05 2.03
CA LYS A 35 -10.88 -11.98 1.16
C LYS A 35 -10.46 -10.59 1.64
N ILE A 36 -10.51 -10.35 2.96
CA ILE A 36 -10.09 -9.08 3.57
C ILE A 36 -8.57 -8.94 3.48
N GLY A 37 -7.81 -9.99 3.80
CA GLY A 37 -6.35 -10.01 3.67
C GLY A 37 -5.88 -9.74 2.24
N PHE A 38 -6.53 -10.34 1.24
CA PHE A 38 -6.21 -10.13 -0.18
C PHE A 38 -6.49 -8.69 -0.61
N THR A 39 -7.59 -8.10 -0.12
CA THR A 39 -7.94 -6.69 -0.38
C THR A 39 -6.90 -5.75 0.26
N GLY A 40 -6.49 -6.04 1.51
CA GLY A 40 -5.45 -5.29 2.21
C GLY A 40 -4.10 -5.37 1.51
N LEU A 41 -3.68 -6.55 1.07
CA LEU A 41 -2.46 -6.75 0.28
C LEU A 41 -2.50 -5.99 -1.05
N GLY A 42 -3.62 -6.03 -1.76
CA GLY A 42 -3.80 -5.25 -3.00
C GLY A 42 -3.62 -3.75 -2.78
N LEU A 43 -4.20 -3.20 -1.71
CA LEU A 43 -4.02 -1.79 -1.33
C LEU A 43 -2.57 -1.44 -0.98
N MET A 44 -1.86 -2.34 -0.27
CA MET A 44 -0.44 -2.12 0.05
C MET A 44 0.43 -2.13 -1.20
N ILE A 45 0.19 -3.04 -2.15
CA ILE A 45 0.93 -3.10 -3.42
C ILE A 45 0.70 -1.82 -4.24
N LEU A 46 -0.54 -1.35 -4.34
CA LEU A 46 -0.87 -0.10 -5.04
C LEU A 46 -0.22 1.11 -4.38
N ALA A 47 -0.21 1.17 -3.04
CA ALA A 47 0.45 2.23 -2.30
C ALA A 47 1.98 2.22 -2.53
N ALA A 48 2.60 1.03 -2.54
CA ALA A 48 4.02 0.87 -2.83
C ALA A 48 4.37 1.27 -4.27
N GLY A 49 3.57 0.84 -5.25
CA GLY A 49 3.74 1.22 -6.65
C GLY A 49 3.62 2.74 -6.86
N TYR A 50 2.62 3.36 -6.25
CA TYR A 50 2.45 4.82 -6.31
C TYR A 50 3.63 5.57 -5.67
N PHE A 51 4.11 5.08 -4.52
CA PHE A 51 5.29 5.65 -3.85
C PHE A 51 6.53 5.55 -4.73
N MET A 52 6.76 4.41 -5.37
CA MET A 52 7.89 4.17 -6.26
C MET A 52 7.85 5.06 -7.50
N ILE A 53 6.69 5.20 -8.16
CA ILE A 53 6.50 6.10 -9.30
C ILE A 53 6.72 7.56 -8.88
N SER A 54 6.18 7.96 -7.72
CA SER A 54 6.36 9.32 -7.20
C SER A 54 7.82 9.62 -6.92
N PHE A 55 8.56 8.66 -6.37
CA PHE A 55 10.00 8.78 -6.13
C PHE A 55 10.80 8.88 -7.44
N LEU A 56 10.48 8.06 -8.43
CA LEU A 56 11.09 8.13 -9.77
C LEU A 56 10.84 9.46 -10.47
N LEU A 57 9.62 10.01 -10.37
CA LEU A 57 9.28 11.31 -10.96
C LEU A 57 10.01 12.48 -10.27
N GLU A 58 10.17 12.40 -8.95
CA GLU A 58 10.92 13.39 -8.18
C GLU A 58 12.41 13.31 -8.54
N TRP A 59 12.97 12.11 -8.63
CA TRP A 59 14.35 11.89 -9.04
C TRP A 59 14.61 12.37 -10.48
N ALA A 60 13.71 12.09 -11.42
CA ALA A 60 13.81 12.55 -12.80
C ALA A 60 13.82 14.09 -12.92
N LYS A 61 13.11 14.80 -12.03
CA LYS A 61 13.09 16.27 -11.99
C LYS A 61 14.40 16.87 -11.46
N ASP A 62 15.08 16.20 -10.53
CA ASP A 62 16.33 16.67 -9.94
C ASP A 62 17.55 16.36 -10.81
N THR A 63 17.49 15.35 -11.69
CA THR A 63 18.54 15.12 -12.69
C THR A 63 18.46 16.09 -13.87
N GLU A 64 19.49 16.92 -14.05
CA GLU A 64 19.68 17.84 -15.18
C GLU A 64 19.58 17.18 -16.58
N PHE A 65 19.74 15.85 -16.65
CA PHE A 65 19.63 15.07 -17.89
C PHE A 65 18.28 15.26 -18.61
N PHE A 66 17.17 15.33 -17.89
CA PHE A 66 15.83 15.54 -18.48
C PHE A 66 15.54 17.00 -18.84
N LYS A 67 16.30 17.95 -18.27
CA LYS A 67 16.15 19.39 -18.54
C LYS A 67 16.73 19.80 -19.90
N LYS A 68 17.52 18.94 -20.53
CA LYS A 68 18.26 19.22 -21.78
C LYS A 68 17.67 18.54 -23.02
N ILE A 69 16.71 17.62 -22.85
CA ILE A 69 16.11 16.80 -23.93
C ILE A 69 14.63 17.17 -24.18
N LEU A 70 13.98 17.88 -23.27
CA LEU A 70 12.61 18.39 -23.38
C LEU A 70 12.63 19.89 -23.59
#